data_AF-A0A956P1S0-F1
#
_entry.id   AF-A0A956P1S0-F1
#
_cell.length_a   1.000
_cell.length_b   1.000
_cell.length_c   1.000
_cell.angle_alpha   90.00
_cell.angle_beta   90.00
_cell.angle_gamma   90.00
#
_symmetry.space_group_name_H-M   'P 1'
#
loop_
_entity.id
_entity.type
_entity.pdbx_description
1 polymer ?
#
loop_
_entity_poly.entity_id
_entity_poly.type
_entity_poly.pdbx_seq_one_letter_code
_entity_poly.pdbx_strand_id
1 'polypeptide(L)'
;MMIERPLLLWLAPVAAAGVGLLAWWARRVRVRAAAAWSPDLAARARASGAWSAPVLGAAALLILVGMAGPRWGLASRAAESRAINVVLVMDISKSMLAQDV
;
A
#
# COMPACT_ATOMS: atom_id res chain seq x y z
N MET A 1 1.48 12.75 -6.00
CA MET A 1 1.18 11.32 -6.23
C MET A 1 -0.20 11.06 -5.67
N MET A 2 -1.17 10.68 -6.51
CA MET A 2 -2.51 10.30 -6.07
C MET A 2 -2.59 8.77 -6.06
N ILE A 3 -3.07 8.22 -4.95
CA ILE A 3 -3.30 6.79 -4.78
C ILE A 3 -4.80 6.62 -4.59
N GLU A 4 -5.43 5.88 -5.50
CA GLU A 4 -6.89 5.71 -5.49
C GLU A 4 -7.34 4.77 -4.37
N ARG A 5 -6.48 3.81 -3.98
CA ARG A 5 -6.78 2.79 -2.98
C ARG A 5 -5.64 2.67 -1.95
N PRO A 6 -5.51 3.61 -1.00
CA PRO A 6 -4.38 3.66 -0.06
C PRO A 6 -4.27 2.42 0.82
N LEU A 7 -5.39 1.75 1.13
CA LEU A 7 -5.40 0.50 1.88
C LEU A 7 -4.57 -0.61 1.22
N LEU A 8 -4.55 -0.68 -0.12
CA LEU A 8 -3.79 -1.70 -0.83
C LEU A 8 -2.28 -1.54 -0.62
N LEU A 9 -1.77 -0.32 -0.44
CA LEU A 9 -0.36 -0.10 -0.14
C LEU A 9 0.03 -0.57 1.26
N TRP A 10 -0.85 -0.37 2.24
CA TRP A 10 -0.63 -0.85 3.61
C TRP A 10 -0.70 -2.38 3.69
N LEU A 11 -1.58 -3.01 2.90
CA LEU A 11 -1.73 -4.46 2.86
C LEU A 11 -0.67 -5.15 1.99
N ALA A 12 -0.07 -4.44 1.02
CA ALA A 12 0.93 -4.98 0.09
C ALA A 12 2.09 -5.72 0.78
N PRO A 13 2.80 -5.15 1.78
CA PRO A 13 3.90 -5.87 2.44
C PRO A 13 3.42 -7.10 3.22
N VAL A 14 2.25 -7.03 3.85
CA VAL A 14 1.68 -8.15 4.61
C VAL A 14 1.33 -9.31 3.69
N ALA A 15 0.65 -9.02 2.57
CA ALA A 15 0.30 -10.01 1.57
C ALA A 15 1.54 -10.59 0.87
N ALA A 16 2.53 -9.76 0.53
CA ALA A 16 3.79 -10.19 -0.06
C ALA A 16 4.57 -11.13 0.88
N ALA A 17 4.65 -10.79 2.17
CA ALA A 17 5.25 -11.63 3.18
C ALA A 17 4.48 -12.96 3.33
N GLY A 18 3.14 -12.91 3.37
CA GLY A 18 2.29 -14.11 3.42
C GLY A 18 2.53 -15.05 2.25
N VAL A 19 2.52 -14.55 1.01
CA VAL A 19 2.81 -15.33 -0.20
C VAL A 19 4.22 -15.90 -0.17
N GLY A 20 5.22 -15.09 0.21
CA GLY A 20 6.62 -15.53 0.32
C GLY A 20 6.80 -16.64 1.36
N LEU A 21 6.15 -16.51 2.53
CA LEU A 21 6.18 -17.52 3.59
C LEU A 21 5.52 -18.83 3.16
N LEU A 22 4.35 -18.75 2.49
CA LEU A 22 3.66 -19.94 1.96
C LEU A 22 4.50 -20.65 0.90
N ALA A 23 5.12 -19.89 -0.02
CA ALA A 23 6.00 -20.44 -1.04
C ALA A 23 7.26 -21.10 -0.43
N TRP A 24 7.84 -20.47 0.59
CA TRP A 24 8.96 -21.04 1.33
C TRP A 24 8.56 -22.31 2.09
N TRP A 25 7.39 -22.32 2.71
CA TRP A 25 6.86 -23.49 3.41
C TRP A 25 6.59 -24.64 2.44
N ALA A 26 5.93 -24.36 1.31
CA ALA A 26 5.73 -25.32 0.23
C ALA A 26 7.06 -25.91 -0.27
N ARG A 27 8.10 -25.08 -0.43
CA ARG A 27 9.45 -25.55 -0.76
C ARG A 27 10.01 -26.48 0.32
N ARG A 28 9.87 -26.13 1.60
CA ARG A 28 10.34 -26.98 2.70
C ARG A 28 9.63 -28.33 2.72
N VAL A 29 8.30 -28.35 2.54
CA VAL A 29 7.51 -29.58 2.48
C VAL A 29 7.98 -30.45 1.30
N ARG A 30 8.15 -29.87 0.11
CA ARG A 30 8.64 -30.57 -1.08
C ARG A 30 10.03 -31.19 -0.87
N VAL A 31 10.97 -30.43 -0.29
CA VAL A 31 12.33 -30.93 -0.02
C VAL A 31 12.33 -32.04 1.03
N ARG A 32 11.50 -31.92 2.08
CA ARG A 32 11.36 -32.98 3.10
C ARG A 32 10.78 -34.26 2.52
N ALA A 33 9.75 -34.14 1.68
CA ALA A 33 9.17 -35.28 0.98
C ALA A 33 10.22 -35.96 0.07
N ALA A 34 11.00 -35.19 -0.69
CA ALA A 34 12.09 -35.72 -1.51
C ALA A 34 13.18 -36.43 -0.68
N ALA A 35 13.52 -35.89 0.50
CA ALA A 35 14.51 -36.47 1.40
C ALA A 35 14.08 -37.80 2.02
N ALA A 36 12.77 -38.04 2.17
CA ALA A 36 12.26 -39.33 2.60
C ALA A 36 12.45 -40.45 1.56
N TRP A 37 12.65 -40.08 0.28
CA TRP A 37 12.81 -41.03 -0.82
C TRP A 37 14.27 -41.31 -1.15
N SER A 38 15.08 -40.27 -1.36
CA SER A 38 16.53 -40.42 -1.52
C SER A 38 17.31 -39.13 -1.23
N PRO A 39 18.57 -39.24 -0.79
CA PRO A 39 19.44 -38.08 -0.59
C PRO A 39 19.68 -37.27 -1.87
N ASP A 40 19.87 -37.95 -3.01
CA ASP A 40 20.09 -37.31 -4.31
C ASP A 40 18.89 -36.49 -4.78
N LEU A 41 17.67 -37.01 -4.59
CA LEU A 41 16.45 -36.31 -4.94
C LEU A 41 16.27 -35.05 -4.07
N ALA A 42 16.64 -35.13 -2.80
CA ALA A 42 16.63 -33.99 -1.90
C ALA A 42 17.64 -32.91 -2.31
N ALA A 43 18.82 -33.29 -2.79
CA ALA A 43 19.82 -32.35 -3.31
C ALA A 43 19.28 -31.60 -4.53
N ARG A 44 18.69 -32.32 -5.50
CA ARG A 44 18.04 -31.74 -6.68
C ARG A 44 16.86 -30.83 -6.30
N ALA A 45 16.02 -31.26 -5.37
CA ALA A 45 14.89 -30.48 -4.89
C ALA A 45 15.32 -29.17 -4.21
N ARG A 46 16.44 -29.18 -3.46
CA ARG A 46 17.02 -27.96 -2.86
C ARG A 46 17.58 -27.01 -3.91
N ALA A 47 18.26 -27.52 -4.94
CA ALA A 47 18.77 -26.70 -6.04
C ALA A 47 17.62 -26.08 -6.84
N SER A 48 16.53 -26.84 -7.04
CA SER A 48 15.36 -26.36 -7.76
C SER A 48 14.59 -25.30 -6.95
N GLY A 49 14.24 -24.18 -7.61
CA GLY A 49 13.32 -23.19 -7.05
C GLY A 49 13.83 -22.46 -5.80
N ALA A 50 15.15 -22.31 -5.61
CA ALA A 50 15.70 -21.52 -4.50
C ALA A 50 15.17 -20.06 -4.49
N TRP A 51 14.90 -19.51 -5.67
CA TRP A 51 14.35 -18.17 -5.86
C TRP A 51 12.82 -18.10 -5.86
N SER A 52 12.11 -19.23 -5.82
CA SER A 52 10.64 -19.25 -5.93
C SER A 52 9.94 -18.40 -4.87
N ALA A 53 10.34 -18.53 -3.60
CA ALA A 53 9.74 -17.81 -2.50
C ALA A 53 9.93 -16.28 -2.57
N PRO A 54 11.17 -15.74 -2.70
CA PRO A 54 11.36 -14.30 -2.82
C PRO A 54 10.76 -13.73 -4.11
N VAL A 55 10.80 -14.46 -5.23
CA VAL A 55 10.20 -14.00 -6.50
C VAL A 55 8.68 -13.93 -6.40
N LEU A 56 8.02 -14.94 -5.81
CA LEU A 56 6.57 -14.92 -5.63
C LEU A 56 6.12 -13.82 -4.65
N GLY A 57 6.87 -13.61 -3.56
CA GLY A 57 6.62 -12.49 -2.65
C GLY A 57 6.78 -11.13 -3.34
N ALA A 58 7.85 -10.94 -4.11
CA ALA A 58 8.08 -9.71 -4.86
C ALA A 58 7.02 -9.47 -5.94
N ALA A 59 6.59 -10.52 -6.66
CA ALA A 59 5.51 -10.44 -7.64
C ALA A 59 4.19 -10.00 -6.99
N ALA A 60 3.83 -10.59 -5.85
CA ALA A 60 2.64 -10.22 -5.10
C ALA A 60 2.69 -8.74 -4.64
N LEU A 61 3.86 -8.28 -4.18
CA LEU A 61 4.08 -6.88 -3.81
C LEU A 61 3.83 -5.95 -4.99
N LEU A 62 4.46 -6.22 -6.14
CA LEU A 62 4.36 -5.40 -7.34
C LEU A 62 2.93 -5.36 -7.89
N ILE A 63 2.23 -6.49 -7.88
CA ILE A 63 0.82 -6.57 -8.28
C ILE A 63 -0.03 -5.66 -7.40
N LEU A 64 0.09 -5.76 -6.07
CA LEU A 64 -0.72 -4.96 -5.14
C LEU A 64 -0.40 -3.46 -5.21
N VAL A 65 0.89 -3.11 -5.37
CA VAL A 65 1.30 -1.73 -5.59
C VAL A 65 0.74 -1.19 -6.91
N GLY A 66 0.76 -1.98 -7.98
CA GLY A 66 0.13 -1.61 -9.25
C GLY A 66 -1.38 -1.42 -9.13
N MET A 67 -2.06 -2.32 -8.40
CA MET A 67 -3.50 -2.24 -8.13
C MET A 67 -3.89 -1.06 -7.23
N ALA A 68 -2.96 -0.49 -6.46
CA ALA A 68 -3.22 0.72 -5.68
C ALA A 68 -3.48 1.96 -6.57
N GLY A 69 -3.18 1.85 -7.87
CA GLY A 69 -3.38 2.92 -8.85
C GLY A 69 -2.47 4.12 -8.59
N PRO A 70 -1.13 3.94 -8.50
CA PRO A 70 -0.23 5.06 -8.33
C PRO A 70 -0.26 5.94 -9.60
N ARG A 71 -0.79 7.15 -9.47
CA ARG A 71 -0.86 8.12 -10.56
C ARG A 71 0.13 9.25 -10.32
N TRP A 72 1.07 9.39 -11.26
CA TRP A 72 1.95 10.55 -11.38
C TRP A 72 1.37 11.51 -12.41
N GLY A 73 1.36 12.81 -12.10
CA GLY A 73 0.82 13.85 -12.97
C GLY A 73 0.07 14.94 -12.22
N LEU A 74 -0.26 16.01 -12.94
CA LEU A 74 -1.09 17.10 -12.45
C LEU A 74 -2.55 16.65 -12.52
N ALA A 75 -3.16 16.37 -11.37
CA ALA A 75 -4.60 16.26 -11.31
C ALA A 75 -5.17 17.67 -11.21
N SER A 76 -5.84 18.13 -12.26
CA SER A 76 -6.73 19.30 -12.19
C SER A 76 -7.91 18.92 -11.31
N ARG A 77 -7.74 19.00 -9.99
CA ARG A 77 -8.90 19.08 -9.11
C ARG A 77 -9.53 20.42 -9.40
N ALA A 78 -10.73 20.39 -9.98
CA ALA A 78 -11.64 21.50 -9.84
C ALA A 78 -11.85 21.66 -8.33
N ALA A 79 -11.05 22.54 -7.72
CA ALA A 79 -11.42 23.05 -6.42
C ALA A 79 -12.77 23.73 -6.67
N GLU A 80 -13.85 23.17 -6.13
CA GLU A 80 -15.02 23.99 -5.85
C GLU A 80 -14.53 25.06 -4.88
N SER A 81 -14.07 26.17 -5.44
CA SER A 81 -13.94 27.41 -4.71
C SER A 81 -15.38 27.79 -4.37
N ARG A 82 -15.86 27.32 -3.22
CA ARG A 82 -16.99 27.98 -2.56
C ARG A 82 -16.48 29.36 -2.18
N ALA A 83 -16.58 30.30 -3.12
CA ALA A 83 -16.51 31.71 -2.82
C ALA A 83 -17.67 31.98 -1.84
N ILE A 84 -17.35 32.05 -0.56
CA ILE A 84 -18.28 32.57 0.43
C ILE A 84 -18.30 34.08 0.22
N ASN A 85 -19.46 34.61 -0.15
CA ASN A 85 -19.69 36.04 -0.15
C ASN A 85 -19.84 36.48 1.32
N VAL A 86 -18.76 37.00 1.89
CA VAL A 86 -18.78 37.59 3.23
C VAL A 86 -19.21 39.04 3.10
N VAL A 87 -20.36 39.38 3.68
CA VAL A 87 -20.78 40.77 3.85
C VAL A 87 -20.47 41.17 5.28
N LEU A 88 -19.49 42.04 5.47
CA LEU A 88 -19.18 42.64 6.77
C LEU A 88 -20.10 43.82 6.98
N VAL A 89 -20.97 43.72 7.98
CA VAL A 89 -21.81 44.82 8.45
C VAL A 89 -21.30 45.24 9.83
N MET A 90 -20.98 46.52 9.98
CA MET A 90 -20.52 47.11 11.23
C MET A 90 -21.54 48.15 11.67
N ASP A 91 -22.08 47.99 12.88
CA ASP A 91 -22.94 49.02 13.49
C ASP A 91 -22.07 50.17 14.00
N ILE A 92 -22.42 51.40 13.62
CA ILE A 92 -21.73 52.65 14.00
C ILE A 92 -22.61 53.53 14.90
N SER A 93 -23.59 52.93 15.57
CA SER A 93 -24.43 53.61 16.54
C SER A 93 -23.63 54.19 17.71
N LYS A 94 -24.11 55.29 18.32
CA LYS A 94 -23.47 55.93 19.49
C LYS A 94 -23.25 54.96 20.66
N SER A 95 -24.07 53.91 20.77
CA SER A 95 -23.91 52.85 21.78
C SER A 95 -22.68 51.96 21.56
N MET A 96 -22.11 51.95 20.35
CA MET A 96 -20.86 51.25 20.05
C MET A 96 -19.61 52.05 20.49
N LEU A 97 -19.76 53.32 20.90
CA LEU A 97 -18.67 54.14 21.44
C LEU A 97 -18.45 53.82 22.93
N ALA A 98 -18.00 52.61 23.23
CA ALA A 98 -17.60 52.24 24.58
C ALA A 98 -16.22 52.84 24.88
N GLN A 99 -16.15 53.71 25.88
CA GLN A 99 -14.89 54.10 26.51
C GLN A 99 -14.62 53.16 27.67
N ASP A 100 -13.49 52.45 27.63
CA ASP A 100 -12.97 51.73 28.79
C ASP A 100 -12.56 52.76 29.84
N VAL A 101 -13.15 52.66 31.04
CA VAL A 101 -12.82 53.45 32.24
C VAL A 101 -11.88 52.69 33.16
#